data_AF-A0A1I6UQW4-F1
#
_entry.id   AF-A0A1I6UQW4-F1
#
_cell.length_a   1.000
_cell.length_b   1.000
_cell.length_c   1.000
_cell.angle_alpha   90.00
_cell.angle_beta   90.00
_cell.angle_gamma   90.00
#
_symmetry.space_group_name_H-M   'P 1'
#
loop_
_entity.id
_entity.type
_entity.pdbx_description
1 polymer ?
#
loop_
_entity_poly.entity_id
_entity_poly.type
_entity_poly.pdbx_seq_one_letter_code
_entity_poly.pdbx_strand_id
1 'polypeptide(L)' 'MRTIQRSWLVKLRKEKGMTQKDVACKAGLSRNYYSEIEKGIKTPAGKTAKRLGNTLGFDMSLFF' A
#
# COMPACT_ATOMS: atom_id res chain seq x y z
N MET A 1 -9.33 10.37 -15.76
CA MET A 1 -10.07 9.40 -14.91
C MET A 1 -9.84 9.75 -13.45
N ARG A 2 -10.89 9.83 -12.64
CA ARG A 2 -10.77 10.02 -11.18
C ARG A 2 -10.60 8.64 -10.54
N THR A 3 -9.41 8.30 -10.07
CA THR A 3 -9.23 7.09 -9.23
C THR A 3 -9.62 7.41 -7.80
N ILE A 4 -10.36 6.52 -7.15
CA ILE A 4 -10.69 6.65 -5.74
C ILE A 4 -9.45 6.29 -4.93
N GLN A 5 -8.95 7.25 -4.13
CA GLN A 5 -7.81 7.04 -3.25
C GLN A 5 -8.14 5.95 -2.20
N ARG A 6 -7.18 5.06 -1.93
CA ARG A 6 -7.28 4.04 -0.87
C ARG A 6 -7.02 4.66 0.50
N SER A 7 -7.96 5.46 1.00
CA SER A 7 -7.86 6.15 2.29
C SER A 7 -7.59 5.19 3.46
N TRP A 8 -8.10 3.96 3.39
CA TRP A 8 -7.83 2.92 4.38
C TRP A 8 -6.34 2.57 4.48
N LEU A 9 -5.65 2.46 3.35
CA LEU A 9 -4.24 2.10 3.28
C LEU A 9 -3.37 3.25 3.82
N VAL A 10 -3.75 4.49 3.48
CA VAL A 10 -3.09 5.71 3.99
C VAL A 10 -3.25 5.82 5.51
N LYS A 11 -4.45 5.55 6.03
CA LYS A 11 -4.75 5.58 7.46
C LYS A 11 -3.92 4.55 8.22
N LEU A 12 -3.95 3.29 7.77
CA LEU A 12 -3.18 2.19 8.37
C LEU A 12 -1.67 2.49 8.42
N ARG A 13 -1.12 3.03 7.32
CA ARG A 13 0.28 3.44 7.28
C ARG A 13 0.59 4.53 8.33
N LYS A 14 -0.27 5.55 8.43
CA LYS A 14 -0.09 6.67 9.37
C LYS A 14 -0.23 6.21 10.83
N GLU A 15 -1.15 5.30 11.13
CA GLU A 15 -1.30 4.69 12.46
C GLU A 15 -0.04 3.94 12.90
N LYS A 16 0.70 3.38 11.95
CA LYS A 16 2.02 2.76 12.19
C LYS A 16 3.19 3.75 12.21
N GLY A 17 2.94 5.05 12.10
CA GLY A 17 3.98 6.08 12.07
C GLY A 17 4.92 5.99 10.86
N MET A 18 4.52 5.32 9.78
CA MET A 18 5.39 5.07 8.63
C MET A 18 5.19 6.10 7.52
N THR A 19 6.28 6.50 6.87
CA THR A 19 6.22 7.26 5.61
C THR A 19 5.95 6.31 4.43
N GLN A 20 5.57 6.87 3.27
CA GLN A 20 5.46 6.08 2.03
C GLN A 20 6.79 5.40 1.67
N LYS A 21 7.93 6.03 1.99
CA LYS A 21 9.26 5.48 1.73
C LYS A 21 9.53 4.27 2.64
N ASP A 22 9.11 4.32 3.90
CA ASP A 22 9.34 3.23 4.86
C ASP A 22 8.57 1.97 4.46
N VAL A 23 7.29 2.12 4.11
CA VAL A 23 6.47 0.98 3.67
C VAL A 23 7.01 0.40 2.36
N ALA A 24 7.37 1.27 1.41
CA ALA A 24 7.97 0.83 0.16
C ALA A 24 9.26 0.04 0.39
N CYS A 25 10.16 0.56 1.24
CA CYS A 25 11.41 -0.12 1.61
C CYS A 25 11.15 -1.50 2.24
N LYS A 26 10.28 -1.55 3.25
CA LYS A 26 9.94 -2.81 3.96
C LYS A 26 9.25 -3.84 3.06
N ALA A 27 8.43 -3.40 2.11
CA ALA A 27 7.76 -4.27 1.14
C ALA A 27 8.61 -4.60 -0.10
N GLY A 28 9.81 -4.03 -0.23
CA GLY A 28 10.69 -4.20 -1.39
C GLY A 28 10.10 -3.59 -2.67
N LEU A 29 9.57 -2.38 -2.58
CA LEU A 29 8.92 -1.61 -3.65
C LEU A 29 9.59 -0.26 -3.83
N SER A 30 9.35 0.39 -4.98
CA SER A 30 9.67 1.81 -5.12
C SER A 30 8.65 2.69 -4.39
N ARG A 31 9.09 3.85 -3.90
CA ARG A 31 8.19 4.84 -3.27
C ARG A 31 7.08 5.27 -4.23
N ASN A 32 7.40 5.46 -5.52
CA ASN A 32 6.41 5.87 -6.52
C ASN A 32 5.33 4.81 -6.70
N TYR A 33 5.72 3.54 -6.81
CA TYR A 33 4.76 2.44 -6.96
C TYR A 33 3.83 2.33 -5.75
N TYR A 34 4.36 2.44 -4.52
CA TYR A 34 3.52 2.47 -3.33
C TYR A 34 2.56 3.68 -3.30
N SER A 35 3.02 4.86 -3.73
CA SER A 35 2.17 6.05 -3.85
C SER A 35 1.03 5.87 -4.86
N GLU A 36 1.30 5.23 -6.01
CA GLU A 36 0.27 4.90 -7.01
C GLU A 36 -0.77 3.90 -6.47
N ILE A 37 -0.35 2.98 -5.59
CA ILE A 37 -1.28 2.08 -4.90
C ILE A 37 -2.16 2.86 -3.93
N GLU A 38 -1.61 3.77 -3.11
CA GLU A 38 -2.42 4.63 -2.23
C GLU A 38 -3.40 5.50 -3.02
N LYS A 39 -3.02 6.00 -4.20
CA LYS A 39 -3.85 6.84 -5.07
C LYS A 39 -4.93 6.07 -5.86
N GLY A 40 -4.97 4.74 -5.76
CA GLY A 40 -5.91 3.94 -6.56
C GLY A 40 -5.50 3.76 -8.03
N ILE A 41 -4.31 4.20 -8.43
CA ILE A 41 -3.83 4.16 -9.82
C ILE A 41 -3.35 2.75 -10.19
N LYS A 42 -2.71 2.05 -9.25
CA LYS A 42 -2.26 0.67 -9.42
C LYS A 42 -2.94 -0.24 -8.40
N THR A 43 -3.32 -1.43 -8.83
CA THR A 43 -3.66 -2.54 -7.94
C THR A 43 -2.46 -3.48 -7.87
N PRO A 44 -1.92 -3.78 -6.69
CA PRO A 44 -0.77 -4.66 -6.56
C PRO A 44 -1.14 -6.10 -6.94
N ALA A 45 -0.22 -6.82 -7.58
CA ALA A 45 -0.36 -8.26 -7.79
C ALA A 45 -0.32 -9.01 -6.44
N GLY A 46 -0.83 -10.25 -6.38
CA GLY A 46 -0.97 -11.03 -5.14
C GLY A 46 0.32 -11.10 -4.30
N LYS A 47 1.50 -11.28 -4.92
CA LYS A 47 2.79 -11.28 -4.21
C LYS A 47 3.10 -9.94 -3.52
N THR A 48 2.81 -8.82 -4.19
CA THR A 48 2.98 -7.48 -3.65
C THR A 48 1.94 -7.19 -2.57
N ALA A 49 0.68 -7.54 -2.82
CA ALA A 49 -0.42 -7.39 -1.86
C ALA A 49 -0.10 -8.12 -0.55
N LYS A 50 0.40 -9.36 -0.62
CA LYS A 50 0.86 -10.15 0.53
C LYS A 50 2.02 -9.48 1.29
N ARG A 51 3.01 -8.93 0.58
CA ARG A 51 4.13 -8.19 1.20
C ARG A 51 3.65 -6.93 1.93
N LEU A 52 2.72 -6.18 1.35
CA LEU A 52 2.10 -5.02 1.99
C LEU A 52 1.28 -5.43 3.21
N GLY A 53 0.52 -6.52 3.10
CA GLY A 53 -0.21 -7.12 4.21
C GLY A 53 0.70 -7.48 5.38
N ASN A 54 1.84 -8.13 5.11
CA ASN A 54 2.84 -8.45 6.15
C ASN A 54 3.46 -7.18 6.77
N THR A 55 3.73 -6.14 5.97
CA THR A 55 4.36 -4.90 6.44
C THR A 55 3.42 -4.08 7.33
N LEU A 56 2.16 -3.97 6.90
CA LEU A 56 1.17 -3.09 7.52
C LEU A 56 0.14 -3.83 8.39
N GLY A 57 0.19 -5.16 8.46
CA GLY A 57 -0.67 -5.98 9.32
C GLY A 57 -2.12 -6.03 8.86
N PHE A 58 -2.36 -6.35 7.59
CA PHE A 58 -3.70 -6.55 7.04
C PHE A 58 -3.73 -7.72 6.06
N ASP A 59 -4.91 -8.27 5.79
CA ASP A 59 -5.06 -9.37 4.83
C ASP A 59 -5.07 -8.86 3.38
N MET A 60 -4.34 -9.53 2.49
CA MET A 60 -4.22 -9.09 1.09
C MET A 60 -5.54 -9.08 0.31
N SER A 61 -6.57 -9.79 0.79
CA SER A 61 -7.92 -9.75 0.23
C SER A 61 -8.54 -8.36 0.23
N LEU A 62 -8.11 -7.44 1.10
CA LEU A 62 -8.59 -6.04 1.06
C LEU A 62 -8.29 -5.28 -0.24
N PHE A 63 -7.46 -5.85 -1.13
CA PHE A 63 -7.21 -5.29 -2.45
C PHE A 63 -8.17 -5.78 -3.55
N PHE A 64 -8.98 -6.81 -3.30
CA PHE A 64 -9.81 -7.52 -4.29
C PHE A 64 -11.26 -7.64 -3.83
#